data_AF-X8HXF2-F1
#
_entry.id   AF-X8HXF2-F1
#
_cell.length_a   1.000
_cell.length_b   1.000
_cell.length_c   1.000
_cell.angle_alpha   90.00
_cell.angle_beta   90.00
_cell.angle_gamma   90.00
#
_symmetry.space_group_name_H-M   'P 1'
#
loop_
_entity.id
_entity.type
_entity.pdbx_description
1 polymer ?
#
loop_
_entity_poly.entity_id
_entity_poly.type
_entity_poly.pdbx_seq_one_letter_code
_entity_poly.pdbx_strand_id
1 'polypeptide(L)'
;IFLSKKDSDYIVNADNEAIKNLEIFKNMNFEEIDFYVFYVKYLSKKEYEAQKVLVGYNGIDGKEVTMSKLKEDINKIRDSRSTFKN
;
A
#
# COMPACT_ATOMS: atom_id res chain seq x y z
N ILE A 1 8.17 -5.93 1.27
CA ILE A 1 6.86 -5.29 1.48
C ILE A 1 5.89 -6.04 0.59
N PHE A 2 4.77 -6.49 1.12
CA PHE A 2 3.70 -7.07 0.30
C PHE A 2 2.76 -5.93 -0.11
N LEU A 3 2.37 -5.91 -1.38
CA LEU A 3 1.55 -4.85 -1.93
C LEU A 3 0.53 -5.46 -2.86
N SER A 4 -0.73 -5.10 -2.66
CA SER A 4 -1.81 -5.47 -3.56
C SER A 4 -2.55 -4.23 -4.02
N LYS A 5 -3.04 -4.24 -5.27
CA LYS A 5 -3.69 -3.10 -5.91
C LYS A 5 -5.00 -3.51 -6.55
N LYS A 6 -5.99 -2.61 -6.48
CA LYS A 6 -7.19 -2.61 -7.31
C LYS A 6 -7.52 -1.17 -7.66
N ASP A 7 -7.48 -0.80 -8.94
CA ASP A 7 -7.78 0.56 -9.39
C ASP A 7 -6.98 1.64 -8.63
N SER A 8 -7.59 2.53 -7.84
CA SER A 8 -6.88 3.53 -7.02
C SER A 8 -6.74 3.14 -5.53
N ASP A 9 -6.99 1.87 -5.23
CA ASP A 9 -6.97 1.31 -3.89
C ASP A 9 -5.76 0.39 -3.71
N TYR A 10 -5.13 0.47 -2.54
CA TYR A 10 -3.89 -0.23 -2.23
C TYR A 10 -3.96 -0.90 -0.87
N ILE A 11 -3.38 -2.10 -0.78
CA ILE A 11 -3.18 -2.81 0.49
C ILE A 11 -1.68 -3.00 0.70
N VAL A 12 -1.16 -2.49 1.82
CA VAL A 12 0.24 -2.61 2.19
C VAL A 12 0.39 -3.57 3.37
N ASN A 13 1.18 -4.62 3.18
CA ASN A 13 1.52 -5.64 4.18
C ASN A 13 0.31 -6.32 4.84
N ALA A 14 -0.72 -6.64 4.08
CA ALA A 14 -1.77 -7.55 4.52
C ALA A 14 -1.82 -8.77 3.61
N ASP A 15 -2.08 -9.94 4.18
CA ASP A 15 -2.36 -11.15 3.41
C ASP A 15 -3.83 -11.21 2.96
N ASN A 16 -4.15 -12.15 2.08
CA ASN A 16 -5.50 -12.29 1.54
C ASN A 16 -6.57 -12.63 2.60
N GLU A 17 -6.21 -13.31 3.68
CA GLU A 17 -7.15 -13.64 4.75
C GLU A 17 -7.48 -12.39 5.58
N ALA A 18 -6.49 -11.57 5.90
CA ALA A 18 -6.69 -10.28 6.55
C ALA A 18 -7.56 -9.34 5.71
N ILE A 19 -7.34 -9.28 4.39
CA ILE A 19 -8.12 -8.43 3.47
C ILE A 19 -9.61 -8.81 3.46
N LYS A 20 -9.95 -10.11 3.52
CA LYS A 20 -11.35 -10.57 3.55
C LYS A 20 -12.13 -10.11 4.78
N ASN A 21 -11.42 -9.73 5.85
CA ASN A 21 -12.03 -9.24 7.09
C ASN A 21 -12.20 -7.71 7.11
N LEU A 22 -11.66 -6.99 6.13
CA LEU A 22 -11.75 -5.53 6.04
C LEU A 22 -13.12 -5.09 5.54
N GLU A 23 -13.78 -4.15 6.23
CA GLU A 23 -15.14 -3.72 5.88
C GLU A 23 -15.21 -3.15 4.46
N ILE A 24 -14.22 -2.34 4.10
CA ILE A 24 -14.18 -1.65 2.81
C ILE A 24 -13.69 -2.59 1.70
N PHE A 25 -12.71 -3.45 2.02
CA PHE A 25 -11.95 -4.18 1.00
C PHE A 25 -12.37 -5.64 0.81
N LYS A 26 -13.20 -6.21 1.69
CA LYS A 26 -13.58 -7.65 1.65
C LYS A 26 -14.22 -8.13 0.34
N ASN A 27 -14.87 -7.22 -0.39
CA ASN A 27 -15.56 -7.54 -1.65
C ASN A 27 -14.75 -7.12 -2.89
N MET A 28 -13.51 -6.65 -2.72
CA MET A 28 -12.65 -6.23 -3.81
C MET A 28 -11.61 -7.32 -4.13
N ASN A 29 -11.41 -7.57 -5.42
CA ASN A 29 -10.39 -8.50 -5.89
C ASN A 29 -9.08 -7.74 -6.12
N PHE A 30 -8.18 -7.82 -5.15
CA PHE A 30 -6.85 -7.24 -5.24
C PHE A 30 -5.87 -8.18 -5.97
N GLU A 31 -4.99 -7.59 -6.78
CA GLU A 31 -3.87 -8.30 -7.39
C GLU A 31 -2.58 -7.94 -6.67
N GLU A 32 -1.78 -8.94 -6.32
CA GLU A 32 -0.43 -8.70 -5.81
C GLU A 32 0.43 -8.06 -6.91
N ILE A 33 1.15 -7.01 -6.56
CA ILE A 33 2.05 -6.31 -7.46
C ILE A 33 3.46 -6.28 -6.88
N ASP A 34 4.45 -6.51 -7.74
CA ASP A 34 5.84 -6.35 -7.35
C ASP A 34 6.10 -4.91 -6.84
N PHE A 35 6.72 -4.84 -5.67
CA PHE A 35 6.97 -3.57 -4.99
C PHE A 35 7.83 -2.61 -5.82
N TYR A 36 8.87 -3.10 -6.50
CA TYR A 36 9.76 -2.25 -7.28
C TYR A 36 9.05 -1.73 -8.53
N VAL A 37 8.27 -2.58 -9.20
CA VAL A 37 7.42 -2.18 -10.32
C VAL A 37 6.44 -1.09 -9.88
N PHE A 38 5.78 -1.26 -8.74
CA PHE A 38 4.87 -0.25 -8.21
C PHE A 38 5.58 1.07 -7.88
N TYR A 39 6.72 0.99 -7.20
CA TYR A 39 7.47 2.18 -6.79
C TYR A 39 7.91 3.00 -8.01
N VAL A 40 8.46 2.35 -9.03
CA VAL A 40 8.93 3.03 -10.24
C VAL A 40 7.76 3.59 -11.05
N LYS A 41 6.69 2.81 -11.24
CA LYS A 41 5.56 3.24 -12.07
C LYS A 41 4.69 4.32 -11.43
N TYR A 42 4.51 4.29 -10.11
CA TYR A 42 3.53 5.14 -9.43
C TYR A 42 4.18 6.08 -8.40
N LEU A 43 4.87 5.56 -7.37
CA LEU A 43 5.40 6.38 -6.27
C LEU A 43 6.56 7.32 -6.66
N SER A 44 7.26 7.04 -7.75
CA SER A 44 8.39 7.86 -8.23
C SER A 44 7.97 9.02 -9.12
N LYS A 45 6.71 9.03 -9.60
CA LYS A 45 6.24 10.00 -10.58
C LYS A 45 5.66 11.23 -9.89
N LYS A 46 6.22 12.40 -10.21
CA LYS A 46 5.75 13.70 -9.69
C LYS A 46 4.29 13.97 -10.00
N GLU A 47 3.82 13.54 -11.17
CA GLU A 47 2.44 13.73 -11.62
C GLU A 47 1.40 13.04 -10.74
N TYR A 48 1.79 12.01 -9.96
CA TYR A 48 0.88 11.31 -9.06
C TYR A 48 0.97 11.77 -7.61
N GLU A 49 1.96 12.58 -7.21
CA GLU A 49 2.25 12.88 -5.80
C GLU A 49 1.04 13.43 -5.02
N ALA A 50 0.22 14.26 -5.66
CA ALA A 50 -0.97 14.86 -5.06
C ALA A 50 -2.26 14.02 -5.22
N GLN A 51 -2.22 12.92 -5.99
CA GLN A 51 -3.36 12.04 -6.18
C GLN A 51 -3.76 11.40 -4.86
N LYS A 52 -5.06 11.45 -4.55
CA LYS A 52 -5.67 10.78 -3.40
C LYS A 52 -5.99 9.34 -3.74
N VAL A 53 -5.69 8.45 -2.81
CA VAL A 53 -5.81 7.00 -2.94
C VAL A 53 -6.28 6.41 -1.61
N LEU A 54 -7.02 5.31 -1.66
CA LEU A 54 -7.45 4.60 -0.46
C LEU A 54 -6.43 3.52 -0.12
N VAL A 55 -5.93 3.51 1.12
CA VAL A 55 -4.87 2.58 1.51
C VAL A 55 -5.19 1.87 2.80
N GLY A 56 -5.23 0.53 2.75
CA GLY A 56 -5.24 -0.33 3.93
C GLY A 56 -3.81 -0.70 4.34
N TYR A 57 -3.50 -0.62 5.63
CA TYR A 57 -2.16 -0.96 6.16
C TYR A 57 -2.26 -2.10 7.17
N ASN A 58 -1.42 -3.12 7.03
CA ASN A 58 -1.29 -4.22 7.98
C ASN A 58 -2.63 -4.88 8.38
N GLY A 59 -3.56 -5.03 7.43
CA GLY A 59 -4.87 -5.61 7.69
C GLY A 59 -5.83 -4.69 8.46
N ILE A 60 -5.64 -3.38 8.39
CA ILE A 60 -6.57 -2.36 8.91
C ILE A 60 -7.23 -1.64 7.73
N ASP A 61 -8.49 -1.24 7.92
CA ASP A 61 -9.32 -0.58 6.91
C ASP A 61 -8.70 0.66 6.27
N GLY A 62 -9.16 0.94 5.06
CA GLY A 62 -8.62 1.94 4.16
C GLY A 62 -8.72 3.38 4.69
N LYS A 63 -7.59 4.10 4.69
CA LYS A 63 -7.56 5.55 4.88
C LYS A 63 -7.22 6.26 3.57
N GLU A 64 -7.94 7.33 3.26
CA GLU A 64 -7.58 8.21 2.16
C GLU A 64 -6.29 8.97 2.47
N VAL A 65 -5.29 8.85 1.59
CA VAL A 65 -4.01 9.54 1.68
C VAL A 65 -3.57 10.02 0.30
N THR A 66 -2.59 10.92 0.24
CA THR A 66 -1.93 11.25 -1.03
C THR A 66 -0.87 10.20 -1.38
N MET A 67 -0.53 10.05 -2.65
CA MET A 67 0.57 9.18 -3.08
C MET A 67 1.91 9.55 -2.44
N SER A 68 2.17 10.84 -2.23
CA SER A 68 3.35 11.30 -1.49
C SER A 68 3.34 10.79 -0.05
N LYS A 69 2.17 10.81 0.62
CA LYS A 69 2.02 10.27 1.96
C LYS A 69 2.18 8.74 2.00
N LEU A 70 1.59 8.04 1.03
CA LEU A 70 1.77 6.60 0.86
C LEU A 70 3.25 6.21 0.70
N LYS A 71 4.00 6.96 -0.11
CA LYS A 71 5.45 6.76 -0.28
C LYS A 71 6.21 6.93 1.03
N GLU A 72 5.89 7.98 1.81
CA GLU A 72 6.48 8.22 3.12
C GLU A 72 6.21 7.06 4.09
N ASP A 73 4.96 6.59 4.17
CA ASP A 73 4.55 5.52 5.07
C ASP A 73 5.19 4.18 4.69
N ILE A 74 5.25 3.86 3.39
CA ILE A 74 5.97 2.68 2.86
C ILE A 74 7.46 2.73 3.20
N ASN A 75 8.11 3.89 3.03
CA ASN A 75 9.52 4.05 3.37
C ASN A 75 9.74 3.83 4.88
N LYS A 76 8.89 4.38 5.74
CA LYS A 76 8.95 4.13 7.19
C LYS A 76 8.83 2.65 7.53
N ILE A 77 7.91 1.92 6.89
CA ILE A 77 7.75 0.48 7.13
C ILE A 77 8.97 -0.32 6.63
N ARG A 78 9.56 0.08 5.50
CA ARG A 78 10.80 -0.54 5.01
C ARG A 78 11.96 -0.30 5.98
N ASP A 79 12.12 0.94 6.41
CA ASP A 79 13.26 1.37 7.22
C ASP A 79 13.13 0.81 8.65
N SER A 80 11.93 0.72 9.21
CA SER A 80 11.67 0.07 10.51
C SER A 80 11.94 -1.44 10.49
N ARG A 81 11.75 -2.12 9.35
CA ARG A 81 12.20 -3.52 9.17
C ARG A 81 13.71 -3.64 9.03
N SER A 82 14.39 -2.58 8.58
CA SER A 82 15.86 -2.56 8.50
C SER A 82 16.50 -2.44 9.88
N THR A 83 15.86 -1.79 10.85
CA THR A 83 16.38 -1.63 12.22
C THR A 83 16.37 -2.90 13.06
N PHE A 84 15.68 -3.97 12.64
CA PHE A 84 15.71 -5.29 13.28
C PHE A 84 16.80 -6.24 12.73
N LYS A 85 17.69 -5.74 11.86
CA LYS A 85 18.90 -6.46 11.46
C LYS A 85 20.04 -6.09 12.43
N ASN A 86 20.04 -6.69 13.62
CA ASN A 86 21.21 -6.83 14.48
C ASN A 86 21.15 -8.19 15.15
#